data_AF-A0A7Y3TJ66-F1
#
_entry.id   AF-A0A7Y3TJ66-F1
#
_cell.length_a   1.000
_cell.length_b   1.000
_cell.length_c   1.000
_cell.angle_alpha   90.00
_cell.angle_beta   90.00
_cell.angle_gamma   90.00
#
_symmetry.space_group_name_H-M   'P 1'
#
loop_
_entity.id
_entity.type
_entity.pdbx_description
1 polymer ?
#
loop_
_entity_poly.entity_id
_entity_poly.type
_entity_poly.pdbx_seq_one_letter_code
_entity_poly.pdbx_strand_id
1 'polypeptide(L)' 'MSSIEREAVQICVIGSLDSIMGIIYDLHRRGFTEVTEWSKSQPTVKPREYIHLLHRYILHRS' A
#
# COMPACT_ATOMS: atom_id res chain seq x y z
N MET A 1 2.40 31.45 -6.21
CA MET A 1 2.06 30.25 -7.00
C MET A 1 2.30 29.05 -6.10
N SER A 2 1.28 28.29 -5.70
CA SER A 2 1.50 27.03 -4.96
C SER A 2 2.05 25.99 -5.93
N SER A 3 3.28 25.52 -5.72
CA SER A 3 3.81 24.37 -6.46
C SER A 3 3.14 23.10 -5.93
N ILE A 4 2.50 22.33 -6.81
CA ILE A 4 2.03 20.99 -6.44
C ILE A 4 3.26 20.08 -6.42
N GLU A 5 3.70 19.68 -5.24
CA GLU A 5 4.78 18.71 -5.09
C GLU A 5 4.22 17.29 -5.18
N ARG A 6 4.87 16.46 -6.01
CA ARG A 6 4.53 15.03 -6.15
C ARG A 6 5.52 14.23 -5.32
N GLU A 7 5.04 13.56 -4.27
CA GLU A 7 5.83 12.62 -3.50
C GLU A 7 5.62 11.19 -4.02
N ALA A 8 6.70 10.48 -4.32
CA ALA A 8 6.64 9.05 -4.60
C ALA A 8 6.58 8.28 -3.27
N VAL A 9 5.47 7.60 -3.01
CA VAL A 9 5.26 6.82 -1.79
C VAL A 9 5.29 5.33 -2.12
N GLN A 10 6.08 4.60 -1.34
CA GLN A 10 6.16 3.15 -1.37
C GLN A 10 5.74 2.59 0.00
N ILE A 11 4.75 1.69 0.01
CA ILE A 11 4.31 0.99 1.22
C ILE A 11 4.56 -0.50 1.05
N CYS A 12 5.19 -1.11 2.04
CA CYS A 12 5.41 -2.55 2.12
C CYS A 12 4.72 -3.09 3.38
N VAL A 13 3.85 -4.08 3.20
CA VAL A 13 3.19 -4.79 4.32
C VAL A 13 3.61 -6.24 4.30
N ILE A 14 4.01 -6.75 5.48
CA ILE A 14 4.50 -8.11 5.67
C ILE A 14 3.74 -8.74 6.84
N GLY A 15 3.21 -9.95 6.65
CA GLY A 15 2.41 -10.63 7.68
C GLY A 15 1.56 -11.77 7.14
N SER A 16 0.56 -12.20 7.92
CA SER A 16 -0.44 -13.16 7.43
C SER A 16 -1.33 -12.53 6.36
N LEU A 17 -1.92 -13.36 5.50
CA LEU A 17 -2.87 -12.87 4.48
C LEU A 17 -4.01 -12.07 5.11
N ASP A 18 -4.63 -12.59 6.18
CA ASP A 18 -5.78 -11.92 6.81
C ASP A 18 -5.41 -10.55 7.38
N SER A 19 -4.26 -10.43 8.05
CA SER A 19 -3.80 -9.15 8.60
C SER A 19 -3.44 -8.15 7.50
N ILE A 20 -2.78 -8.62 6.42
CA ILE A 20 -2.46 -7.78 5.27
C ILE A 20 -3.74 -7.28 4.59
N MET A 21 -4.70 -8.16 4.35
CA MET A 21 -5.98 -7.79 3.72
C MET A 21 -6.74 -6.78 4.59
N GLY A 22 -6.70 -6.93 5.91
CA GLY A 22 -7.24 -5.92 6.84
C GLY A 22 -6.64 -4.53 6.61
N ILE A 23 -5.31 -4.43 6.50
CA ILE A 23 -4.61 -3.16 6.24
C ILE A 23 -5.00 -2.59 4.87
N ILE A 24 -5.01 -3.42 3.83
CA ILE A 24 -5.35 -3.00 2.46
C ILE A 24 -6.79 -2.46 2.41
N TYR A 25 -7.75 -3.17 3.00
CA TYR A 25 -9.13 -2.74 3.04
C TYR A 25 -9.34 -1.47 3.88
N ASP A 26 -8.62 -1.34 5.00
CA ASP A 26 -8.70 -0.12 5.82
C ASP A 26 -8.16 1.11 5.09
N LEU A 27 -7.04 0.97 4.38
CA LEU A 27 -6.49 2.05 3.55
C LEU A 27 -7.42 2.39 2.39
N HIS A 28 -8.04 1.37 1.78
CA HIS A 28 -9.04 1.58 0.73
C HIS A 28 -10.28 2.32 1.23
N ARG A 29 -10.84 1.90 2.36
CA ARG A 29 -11.99 2.56 2.99
C ARG A 29 -11.71 4.02 3.38
N ARG A 30 -10.45 4.36 3.67
CA ARG A 30 -10.02 5.73 3.97
C ARG A 30 -9.78 6.57 2.71
N GLY A 31 -10.00 6.02 1.51
CA GLY A 31 -9.74 6.68 0.23
C GLY A 31 -8.25 6.87 -0.06
N PHE A 32 -7.37 6.14 0.64
CA PHE A 32 -5.95 6.25 0.40
C PHE A 32 -5.56 5.55 -0.92
N THR A 33 -6.05 4.34 -1.17
CA THR A 33 -5.67 3.52 -2.34
C THR A 33 -6.77 2.55 -2.74
N GLU A 34 -6.83 2.13 -4.00
CA GLU A 34 -7.68 1.03 -4.46
C GLU A 34 -7.04 -0.32 -4.13
N VAL A 35 -7.86 -1.32 -3.81
CA VAL A 35 -7.38 -2.69 -3.54
C VAL A 35 -6.56 -3.24 -4.72
N THR A 36 -6.93 -2.86 -5.94
CA THR A 36 -6.28 -3.30 -7.18
C THR A 36 -4.95 -2.62 -7.47
N GLU A 37 -4.59 -1.55 -6.76
CA GLU A 37 -3.28 -0.88 -6.91
C GLU A 37 -2.14 -1.65 -6.23
N TRP A 38 -2.46 -2.56 -5.31
CA TRP A 38 -1.47 -3.36 -4.62
C TRP A 38 -0.91 -4.45 -5.52
N SER A 39 0.36 -4.81 -5.28
CA SER A 39 0.96 -5.98 -5.92
C SER A 39 0.20 -7.25 -5.57
N LYS A 40 0.35 -8.27 -6.42
CA LYS A 40 -0.05 -9.63 -6.06
C LYS A 40 0.69 -10.07 -4.79
N SER A 41 0.05 -10.94 -4.02
CA SER A 41 0.64 -11.54 -2.84
C SER A 41 1.88 -12.36 -3.21
N GLN A 42 2.97 -12.15 -2.48
CA GLN A 42 4.19 -12.93 -2.63
C GLN A 42 4.53 -13.62 -1.30
N PRO A 43 4.77 -14.93 -1.28
CA PRO A 43 5.22 -15.61 -0.06
C PRO A 43 6.62 -15.13 0.33
N THR A 44 6.92 -15.09 1.62
CA THR A 44 8.29 -14.88 2.11
C THR A 44 8.99 -16.21 2.37
N VAL A 45 10.23 -16.15 2.87
CA VAL A 45 10.96 -17.33 3.36
C VAL A 45 10.33 -17.92 4.62
N LYS A 46 9.48 -17.17 5.33
CA LYS A 46 8.77 -17.65 6.52
C LYS A 46 7.42 -18.25 6.12
N PRO A 47 7.08 -19.46 6.59
CA PRO A 47 5.78 -20.06 6.32
C PRO A 47 4.63 -19.15 6.78
N ARG A 48 3.60 -19.04 5.93
CA ARG A 48 2.37 -18.25 6.18
C ARG A 48 2.59 -16.73 6.33
N GLU A 49 3.76 -16.24 5.95
CA GLU A 49 4.07 -14.82 5.85
C GLU A 49 4.11 -14.43 4.36
N TYR A 50 3.48 -13.29 4.05
CA TYR A 50 3.32 -12.78 2.70
C TYR A 50 3.73 -11.31 2.66
N ILE A 51 4.02 -10.82 1.46
CA ILE A 51 4.35 -9.43 1.17
C ILE A 51 3.38 -8.89 0.12
N HIS A 52 2.93 -7.65 0.35
CA HIS A 52 2.30 -6.81 -0.67
C HIS A 52 3.01 -5.44 -0.72
N LEU A 53 3.14 -4.91 -1.92
CA LEU A 53 3.74 -3.61 -2.20
C LEU A 53 2.72 -2.68 -2.84
N LEU A 54 2.76 -1.41 -2.47
CA LEU A 54 2.05 -0.31 -3.13
C LEU A 54 3.05 0.74 -3.56
N HIS A 55 2.98 1.17 -4.82
CA HIS A 55 3.72 2.33 -5.34
C HIS A 55 2.73 3.36 -5.84
N ARG A 56 2.84 4.61 -5.38
CA ARG A 56 1.95 5.69 -5.79
C ARG A 56 2.64 7.05 -5.77
N TYR A 57 2.02 8.03 -6.42
CA TYR A 57 2.36 9.44 -6.25
C TYR A 57 1.26 10.15 -5.47
N ILE A 58 1.63 10.88 -4.41
CA ILE A 58 0.72 11.72 -3.64
C ILE A 58 1.00 13.18 -3.97
N LEU A 59 -0.05 13.99 -4.11
CA LEU A 59 0.06 15.42 -4.31
C LEU A 59 0.00 16.12 -2.95
N HIS A 60 1.04 16.86 -2.61
CA HIS A 60 1.01 17.79 -1.48
C HIS A 60 0.61 19.17 -1.97
N ARG A 61 -0.22 19.86 -1.18
CA ARG A 61 -0.34 21.31 -1.27
C ARG A 61 0.56 21.91 -0.20
N SER A 62 1.65 22.53 -0.64
CA SER A 62 2.46 23.43 0.17
C SER A 62 1.90 24.85 0.16
#